data_AF-A0A7W0RDX6-F1
#
_entry.id   AF-A0A7W0RDX6-F1
#
_cell.length_a   1.000
_cell.length_b   1.000
_cell.length_c   1.000
_cell.angle_alpha   90.00
_cell.angle_beta   90.00
_cell.angle_gamma   90.00
#
_symmetry.space_group_name_H-M   'P 1'
#
loop_
_entity.id
_entity.type
_entity.pdbx_description
1 polymer ?
#
loop_
_entity_poly.entity_id
_entity_poly.type
_entity_poly.pdbx_seq_one_letter_code
_entity_poly.pdbx_strand_id
1 'polypeptide(L)'
;MAARPVVIVSNRGPLSFATDDRGELVTRRGAGGLVTALGSAVAGTGTLWLAAAISDADRVAAAEGVVEAEGFRLRSLVVDPDAYRAAYDVISNGTLWFLHHGLYDAPRRPRFDRHWRAAWDAYREVNAAFADAVVEDAPEDAVVVVHDYHLSLLGRDLAAKRPDLSAVHFTHTPFCSPDTLRMLPGDVAAELLAGLDGFHACGFHASRWARAFGDCCQEVLGHEPTTFVSPAAVDAEDLAATVRSDRCVRALTELDRQVGDRALIVRVDRIELSKNLLRGFLAFEDLLRHHPEWRERVVFGAFVYPSREGLIEYQAYRLEVEGLVQRINAEWSTPGWTPILWDASDDYPRSVAALRRFDVLLVNPVRDGLNLVAKEGMAVNERSGVLALSQEAGVWEELGDVALAVNPFDVSGTADVLHTALSMGVGQRQDHGRAVREVVGARSPAMWFADQLAAAGS
;
A
#
# COMPACT_ATOMS: atom_id res chain seq x y z
N MET A 1 22.24 26.60 -9.52
CA MET A 1 21.21 27.06 -8.56
C MET A 1 21.35 26.23 -7.31
N ALA A 2 21.12 26.79 -6.13
CA ALA A 2 21.02 25.99 -4.91
C ALA A 2 19.82 25.03 -5.04
N ALA A 3 19.91 23.83 -4.48
CA ALA A 3 18.79 22.91 -4.44
C ALA A 3 17.64 23.56 -3.65
N ARG A 4 16.41 23.48 -4.17
CA ARG A 4 15.22 24.03 -3.50
C ARG A 4 14.98 23.26 -2.19
N PRO A 5 14.56 23.95 -1.10
CA PRO A 5 14.15 23.26 0.12
C PRO A 5 12.98 22.31 -0.17
N VAL A 6 12.95 21.16 0.51
CA VAL A 6 11.89 20.15 0.33
C VAL A 6 11.11 20.00 1.64
N VAL A 7 9.79 19.93 1.50
CA VAL A 7 8.85 19.64 2.58
C VAL A 7 8.01 18.42 2.19
N ILE A 8 7.99 17.39 3.03
CA ILE A 8 7.13 16.22 2.88
C ILE A 8 5.95 16.34 3.83
N VAL A 9 4.75 16.01 3.36
CA VAL A 9 3.53 16.02 4.18
C VAL A 9 2.83 14.68 4.04
N SER A 10 2.62 13.97 5.14
CA SER A 10 1.91 12.68 5.13
C SER A 10 1.18 12.44 6.43
N ASN A 11 0.10 11.67 6.41
CA ASN A 11 -0.62 11.34 7.65
C ASN A 11 0.27 10.66 8.69
N ARG A 12 1.11 9.70 8.27
CA ARG A 12 2.09 9.02 9.13
C ARG A 12 3.48 9.55 8.87
N GLY A 13 4.22 9.83 9.94
CA GLY A 13 5.61 10.24 9.88
C GLY A 13 6.58 9.06 9.77
N PRO A 14 7.88 9.35 9.55
CA PRO A 14 8.91 8.34 9.44
C PRO A 14 9.32 7.72 10.77
N LEU A 15 8.84 8.29 11.88
CA LEU A 15 9.06 7.83 13.24
C LEU A 15 7.70 7.60 13.92
N SER A 16 7.70 6.66 14.86
CA SER A 16 6.61 6.47 15.82
C SER A 16 7.20 6.47 17.23
N PHE A 17 6.46 7.01 18.18
CA PHE A 17 6.92 7.11 19.55
C PHE A 17 6.18 6.09 20.44
N ALA A 18 6.89 5.56 21.43
CA ALA A 18 6.32 4.68 22.45
C ALA A 18 6.89 5.07 23.81
N THR A 19 6.16 4.79 24.88
CA THR A 19 6.66 4.98 26.24
C THR A 19 7.21 3.65 26.76
N ASP A 20 8.41 3.64 27.32
CA ASP A 20 8.97 2.45 27.97
C ASP A 20 8.41 2.21 29.38
N ASP A 21 8.82 1.11 30.02
CA ASP A 21 8.40 0.74 31.38
C ASP A 21 8.80 1.79 32.45
N ARG A 22 9.66 2.75 32.11
CA ARG A 22 10.14 3.84 32.99
C ARG A 22 9.41 5.16 32.74
N GLY A 23 8.52 5.22 31.74
CA GLY A 23 7.82 6.44 31.37
C GLY A 23 8.56 7.31 30.36
N GLU A 24 9.68 6.86 29.79
CA GLU A 24 10.47 7.65 28.83
C GLU A 24 10.07 7.37 27.39
N LEU A 25 10.18 8.41 26.55
CA LEU A 25 9.89 8.32 25.12
C LEU A 25 10.99 7.54 24.39
N VAL A 26 10.59 6.44 23.78
CA VAL A 26 11.41 5.63 22.88
C VAL A 26 10.99 5.89 21.45
N THR A 27 11.97 6.30 20.63
CA THR A 27 11.78 6.48 19.20
C THR A 27 11.89 5.15 18.47
N ARG A 28 10.93 4.84 17.60
CA ARG A 28 10.98 3.71 16.68
C ARG A 28 10.84 4.22 15.26
N ARG A 29 11.51 3.57 14.31
CA ARG A 29 11.24 3.80 12.88
C ARG A 29 9.79 3.45 12.59
N GLY A 30 9.10 4.34 11.89
CA GLY A 30 7.74 4.12 11.45
C GLY A 30 7.66 2.94 10.50
N ALA A 31 6.58 2.17 10.59
CA ALA A 31 6.31 1.05 9.70
C ALA A 31 5.50 1.50 8.47
N GLY A 32 5.85 1.01 7.29
CA GLY A 32 5.07 1.15 6.06
C GLY A 32 5.91 1.54 4.83
N GLY A 33 5.45 1.14 3.65
CA GLY A 33 6.20 1.31 2.39
C GLY A 33 6.54 2.76 2.03
N LEU A 34 5.69 3.73 2.43
CA LEU A 34 5.96 5.17 2.22
C LEU A 34 7.16 5.66 3.04
N VAL A 35 7.20 5.28 4.34
CA VAL A 35 8.25 5.69 5.27
C VAL A 35 9.58 5.11 4.86
N THR A 36 9.62 3.82 4.50
CA THR A 36 10.85 3.17 4.03
C THR A 36 11.34 3.80 2.72
N ALA A 37 10.45 3.97 1.74
CA ALA A 37 10.83 4.50 0.42
C ALA A 37 11.31 5.96 0.46
N LEU A 38 10.67 6.81 1.27
CA LEU A 38 11.06 8.22 1.39
C LEU A 38 12.22 8.43 2.36
N GLY A 39 12.28 7.67 3.46
CA GLY A 39 13.30 7.81 4.49
C GLY A 39 14.71 7.72 3.93
N SER A 40 14.98 6.72 3.07
CA SER A 40 16.28 6.60 2.39
C SER A 40 16.51 7.70 1.35
N ALA A 41 15.46 8.18 0.67
CA ALA A 41 15.56 9.24 -0.33
C ALA A 41 15.84 10.63 0.27
N VAL A 42 15.40 10.91 1.51
CA VAL A 42 15.55 12.23 2.16
C VAL A 42 16.53 12.27 3.32
N ALA A 43 17.13 11.13 3.70
CA ALA A 43 18.16 11.08 4.72
C ALA A 43 19.31 12.06 4.41
N GLY A 44 19.73 12.85 5.40
CA GLY A 44 20.83 13.82 5.25
C GLY A 44 20.53 15.08 4.42
N THR A 45 19.29 15.28 3.98
CA THR A 45 18.92 16.43 3.12
C THR A 45 18.44 17.67 3.88
N GLY A 46 18.15 17.55 5.18
CA GLY A 46 17.53 18.62 5.98
C GLY A 46 16.03 18.83 5.69
N THR A 47 15.42 17.93 4.91
CA THR A 47 13.98 17.93 4.57
C THR A 47 13.13 18.06 5.82
N LEU A 48 12.12 18.94 5.76
CA LEU A 48 11.09 19.03 6.78
C LEU A 48 9.98 18.03 6.45
N TRP A 49 9.62 17.19 7.42
CA TRP A 49 8.53 16.24 7.31
C TRP A 49 7.44 16.61 8.31
N LEU A 50 6.25 16.94 7.80
CA LEU A 50 5.05 17.20 8.57
C LEU A 50 4.18 15.94 8.64
N ALA A 51 3.83 15.50 9.84
CA ALA A 51 2.98 14.32 10.04
C ALA A 51 2.02 14.48 11.23
N ALA A 52 0.95 13.68 11.30
CA ALA A 52 0.03 13.73 12.43
C ALA A 52 0.63 13.04 13.67
N ALA A 53 0.37 13.60 14.85
CA ALA A 53 0.60 12.94 16.13
C ALA A 53 -0.57 11.98 16.44
N ILE A 54 -0.41 10.70 16.11
CA ILE A 54 -1.50 9.72 16.12
C ILE A 54 -1.72 9.18 17.55
N SER A 55 -0.66 8.74 18.20
CA SER A 55 -0.69 8.16 19.55
C SER A 55 -0.48 9.20 20.65
N ASP A 56 -0.77 8.82 21.90
CA ASP A 56 -0.46 9.69 23.05
C ASP A 56 1.04 9.96 23.14
N ALA A 57 1.89 8.96 22.87
CA ALA A 57 3.34 9.14 22.83
C ALA A 57 3.77 10.12 21.73
N ASP A 58 3.15 10.06 20.54
CA ASP A 58 3.42 11.03 19.47
C ASP A 58 3.01 12.45 19.89
N ARG A 59 1.91 12.60 20.65
CA ARG A 59 1.47 13.90 21.18
C ARG A 59 2.42 14.46 22.23
N VAL A 60 2.99 13.61 23.09
CA VAL A 60 4.05 14.04 24.03
C VAL A 60 5.29 14.48 23.25
N ALA A 61 5.74 13.69 22.26
CA ALA A 61 6.88 14.04 21.43
C ALA A 61 6.64 15.35 20.64
N ALA A 62 5.42 15.57 20.14
CA ALA A 62 5.05 16.81 19.46
C ALA A 62 5.17 18.06 20.34
N ALA A 63 4.96 17.93 21.66
CA ALA A 63 5.12 19.03 22.60
C ALA A 63 6.59 19.45 22.81
N GLU A 64 7.55 18.57 22.48
CA GLU A 64 8.98 18.87 22.49
C GLU A 64 9.44 19.64 21.23
N GLY A 65 8.56 19.75 20.22
CA GLY A 65 8.81 20.51 19.00
C GLY A 65 9.32 19.64 17.84
N VAL A 66 10.22 20.20 17.04
CA VAL A 66 10.77 19.52 15.86
C VAL A 66 11.83 18.52 16.29
N VAL A 67 11.67 17.25 15.86
CA VAL A 67 12.61 16.16 16.13
C VAL A 67 13.57 16.01 14.96
N GLU A 68 14.88 16.10 15.21
CA GLU A 68 15.90 15.80 14.19
C GLU A 68 16.29 14.32 14.27
N ALA A 69 16.15 13.60 13.15
CA ALA A 69 16.54 12.20 13.07
C ALA A 69 17.04 11.88 11.67
N GLU A 70 18.12 11.12 11.57
CA GLU A 70 18.67 10.61 10.29
C GLU A 70 18.90 11.72 9.22
N GLY A 71 19.14 12.96 9.67
CA GLY A 71 19.36 14.12 8.81
C GLY A 71 18.11 14.71 8.15
N PHE A 72 16.91 14.34 8.61
CA PHE A 72 15.65 15.04 8.34
C PHE A 72 15.08 15.65 9.64
N ARG A 73 14.11 16.56 9.49
CA ARG A 73 13.40 17.23 10.59
C ARG A 73 11.94 16.81 10.59
N LEU A 74 11.43 16.26 11.68
CA LEU A 74 10.03 15.86 11.84
C LEU A 74 9.27 16.84 12.72
N ARG A 75 8.18 17.41 12.21
CA ARG A 75 7.17 18.12 13.02
C ARG A 75 5.90 17.28 13.07
N SER A 76 5.55 16.86 14.29
CA SER A 76 4.31 16.13 14.56
C SER A 76 3.20 17.13 14.90
N LEU A 77 2.09 17.08 14.15
CA LEU A 77 0.94 17.95 14.31
C LEU A 77 -0.07 17.33 15.26
N VAL A 78 -0.35 18.02 16.35
CA VAL A 78 -1.42 17.65 17.28
C VAL A 78 -2.73 18.21 16.74
N VAL A 79 -3.58 17.32 16.25
CA VAL A 79 -4.96 17.62 15.87
C VAL A 79 -5.89 17.11 16.98
N ASP A 80 -7.08 17.70 17.12
CA ASP A 80 -8.10 17.17 18.02
C ASP A 80 -8.31 15.66 17.77
N PRO A 81 -8.20 14.81 18.80
CA PRO A 81 -8.26 13.35 18.62
C PRO A 81 -9.58 12.85 18.03
N ASP A 82 -10.70 13.50 18.36
CA ASP A 82 -12.02 13.10 17.86
C ASP A 82 -12.20 13.54 16.40
N ALA A 83 -11.76 14.74 16.04
CA ALA A 83 -11.71 15.20 14.66
C ALA A 83 -10.80 14.30 13.81
N TYR A 84 -9.59 13.99 14.29
CA TYR A 84 -8.67 13.08 13.61
C TYR A 84 -9.30 11.70 13.40
N ARG A 85 -9.92 11.12 14.44
CA ARG A 85 -10.57 9.81 14.32
C ARG A 85 -11.72 9.83 13.30
N ALA A 86 -12.56 10.86 13.33
CA ALA A 86 -13.65 11.01 12.36
C ALA A 86 -13.12 11.13 10.91
N ALA A 87 -12.12 11.97 10.69
CA ALA A 87 -11.47 12.15 9.40
C ALA A 87 -10.77 10.87 8.90
N TYR A 88 -10.07 10.17 9.78
CA TYR A 88 -9.25 9.01 9.43
C TYR A 88 -10.11 7.74 9.25
N ASP A 89 -11.00 7.43 10.19
CA ASP A 89 -11.77 6.19 10.16
C ASP A 89 -12.99 6.29 9.23
N VAL A 90 -13.75 7.39 9.28
CA VAL A 90 -15.00 7.53 8.52
C VAL A 90 -14.73 7.99 7.09
N ILE A 91 -13.95 9.06 6.92
CA ILE A 91 -13.72 9.64 5.59
C ILE A 91 -12.58 8.91 4.87
N SER A 92 -11.38 8.90 5.42
CA SER A 92 -10.21 8.36 4.73
C SER A 92 -10.36 6.84 4.50
N ASN A 93 -10.52 6.05 5.58
CA ASN A 93 -10.51 4.59 5.48
C ASN A 93 -11.89 3.95 5.24
N GLY A 94 -12.98 4.59 5.70
CA GLY A 94 -14.35 4.11 5.50
C GLY A 94 -15.02 4.64 4.24
N THR A 95 -14.54 5.76 3.68
CA THR A 95 -15.11 6.37 2.47
C THR A 95 -14.17 6.33 1.29
N LEU A 96 -13.10 7.12 1.30
CA LEU A 96 -12.20 7.29 0.15
C LEU A 96 -11.51 5.98 -0.24
N TRP A 97 -11.06 5.19 0.73
CA TRP A 97 -10.50 3.86 0.45
C TRP A 97 -11.50 2.97 -0.29
N PHE A 98 -12.73 2.83 0.22
CA PHE A 98 -13.75 1.98 -0.38
C PHE A 98 -14.13 2.47 -1.79
N LEU A 99 -14.24 3.78 -1.95
CA LEU A 99 -14.54 4.42 -3.22
C LEU A 99 -13.46 4.13 -4.27
N HIS A 100 -12.20 4.40 -3.93
CA HIS A 100 -11.07 4.23 -4.84
C HIS A 100 -10.79 2.75 -5.20
N HIS A 101 -11.09 1.83 -4.29
CA HIS A 101 -10.92 0.39 -4.52
C HIS A 101 -12.18 -0.31 -5.07
N GLY A 102 -13.32 0.39 -5.19
CA GLY A 102 -14.57 -0.19 -5.67
C GLY A 102 -15.16 -1.27 -4.73
N LEU A 103 -15.05 -1.06 -3.41
CA LEU A 103 -15.36 -2.08 -2.40
C LEU A 103 -16.78 -2.00 -1.83
N TYR A 104 -17.60 -1.05 -2.28
CA TYR A 104 -18.93 -0.88 -1.73
C TYR A 104 -19.90 -2.00 -2.14
N ASP A 105 -20.56 -2.58 -1.14
CA ASP A 105 -21.83 -3.30 -1.29
C ASP A 105 -22.94 -2.25 -1.51
N ALA A 106 -23.07 -1.79 -2.76
CA ALA A 106 -23.93 -0.66 -3.18
C ALA A 106 -25.38 -0.71 -2.64
N PRO A 107 -26.04 -1.88 -2.53
CA PRO A 107 -27.35 -1.99 -1.88
C PRO A 107 -27.39 -1.59 -0.39
N ARG A 108 -26.25 -1.60 0.33
CA ARG A 108 -26.18 -1.35 1.79
C ARG A 108 -25.36 -0.12 2.16
N ARG A 109 -24.34 0.20 1.36
CA ARG A 109 -23.31 1.23 1.58
C ARG A 109 -22.93 1.90 0.25
N PRO A 110 -22.43 3.14 0.24
CA PRO A 110 -22.22 4.04 1.38
C PRO A 110 -23.53 4.62 1.95
N ARG A 111 -23.44 5.24 3.14
CA ARG A 111 -24.51 6.05 3.73
C ARG A 111 -23.98 7.42 4.08
N PHE A 112 -24.52 8.46 3.44
CA PHE A 112 -24.14 9.85 3.67
C PHE A 112 -25.19 10.53 4.56
N ASP A 113 -25.14 10.24 5.86
CA ASP A 113 -26.02 10.84 6.87
C ASP A 113 -25.37 12.06 7.55
N ARG A 114 -26.04 12.59 8.60
CA ARG A 114 -25.52 13.75 9.34
C ARG A 114 -24.22 13.44 10.09
N HIS A 115 -24.04 12.21 10.54
CA HIS A 115 -22.80 11.80 11.20
C HIS A 115 -21.65 11.80 10.20
N TRP A 116 -21.88 11.26 9.00
CA TRP A 116 -20.89 11.31 7.93
C TRP A 116 -20.57 12.76 7.51
N ARG A 117 -21.58 13.64 7.41
CA ARG A 117 -21.35 15.07 7.11
C ARG A 117 -20.47 15.75 8.16
N ALA A 118 -20.68 15.46 9.45
CA ALA A 118 -19.82 15.97 10.52
C ALA A 118 -18.39 15.41 10.42
N ALA A 119 -18.23 14.14 10.00
CA ALA A 119 -16.90 13.58 9.75
C ALA A 119 -16.20 14.21 8.54
N TRP A 120 -16.94 14.65 7.53
CA TRP A 120 -16.39 15.44 6.42
C TRP A 120 -15.91 16.82 6.88
N ASP A 121 -16.64 17.47 7.80
CA ASP A 121 -16.17 18.72 8.43
C ASP A 121 -14.89 18.50 9.23
N ALA A 122 -14.77 17.40 9.98
CA ALA A 122 -13.54 17.01 10.65
C ALA A 122 -12.39 16.73 9.65
N TYR A 123 -12.69 16.13 8.50
CA TYR A 123 -11.71 15.92 7.43
C TYR A 123 -11.19 17.24 6.85
N ARG A 124 -12.07 18.25 6.69
CA ARG A 124 -11.67 19.62 6.34
C ARG A 124 -10.78 20.23 7.42
N GLU A 125 -11.14 20.10 8.70
CA GLU A 125 -10.36 20.63 9.83
C GLU A 125 -8.94 20.04 9.87
N VAL A 126 -8.82 18.72 9.74
CA VAL A 126 -7.52 18.04 9.70
C VAL A 126 -6.70 18.53 8.51
N ASN A 127 -7.30 18.59 7.30
CA ASN A 127 -6.59 19.07 6.10
C ASN A 127 -6.15 20.54 6.25
N ALA A 128 -6.98 21.40 6.83
CA ALA A 128 -6.67 22.80 7.11
C ALA A 128 -5.49 22.92 8.09
N ALA A 129 -5.47 22.11 9.16
CA ALA A 129 -4.36 22.11 10.12
C ALA A 129 -3.01 21.75 9.47
N PHE A 130 -3.01 20.77 8.55
CA PHE A 130 -1.82 20.45 7.76
C PHE A 130 -1.44 21.59 6.79
N ALA A 131 -2.41 22.19 6.10
CA ALA A 131 -2.15 23.32 5.20
C ALA A 131 -1.55 24.51 5.96
N ASP A 132 -2.09 24.84 7.14
CA ASP A 132 -1.59 25.93 7.98
C ASP A 132 -0.16 25.65 8.48
N ALA A 133 0.15 24.41 8.85
CA ALA A 133 1.51 24.02 9.22
C ALA A 133 2.52 24.16 8.07
N VAL A 134 2.12 23.79 6.84
CA VAL A 134 2.94 24.02 5.64
C VAL A 134 3.15 25.52 5.41
N VAL A 135 2.09 26.33 5.51
CA VAL A 135 2.17 27.77 5.30
C VAL A 135 3.12 28.44 6.30
N GLU A 136 3.10 27.99 7.55
CA GLU A 136 3.96 28.47 8.64
C GLU A 136 5.43 28.08 8.45
N ASP A 137 5.70 26.81 8.13
CA ASP A 137 7.06 26.28 8.22
C ASP A 137 7.81 26.17 6.90
N ALA A 138 7.09 26.09 5.77
CA ALA A 138 7.73 25.87 4.48
C ALA A 138 8.58 27.10 4.11
N PRO A 139 9.88 26.93 3.84
CA PRO A 139 10.72 28.02 3.34
C PRO A 139 10.15 28.65 2.06
N GLU A 140 10.56 29.87 1.75
CA GLU A 140 10.25 30.51 0.47
C GLU A 140 10.73 29.63 -0.71
N ASP A 141 9.91 29.56 -1.76
CA ASP A 141 10.17 28.75 -2.97
C ASP A 141 10.38 27.25 -2.72
N ALA A 142 9.95 26.70 -1.59
CA ALA A 142 10.09 25.27 -1.29
C ALA A 142 9.24 24.38 -2.22
N VAL A 143 9.71 23.15 -2.43
CA VAL A 143 8.94 22.07 -3.03
C VAL A 143 8.18 21.33 -1.94
N VAL A 144 6.86 21.23 -2.07
CA VAL A 144 6.01 20.52 -1.09
C VAL A 144 5.46 19.24 -1.74
N VAL A 145 5.78 18.09 -1.16
CA VAL A 145 5.30 16.78 -1.63
C VAL A 145 4.28 16.25 -0.63
N VAL A 146 3.01 16.29 -1.01
CA VAL A 146 1.89 15.81 -0.19
C VAL A 146 1.55 14.38 -0.57
N HIS A 147 1.45 13.50 0.42
CA HIS A 147 1.17 12.09 0.19
C HIS A 147 -0.23 11.67 0.64
N ASP A 148 -0.89 11.04 -0.32
CA ASP A 148 -2.03 10.14 -0.17
C ASP A 148 -3.39 10.78 0.11
N TYR A 149 -4.43 9.96 -0.01
CA TYR A 149 -5.85 10.37 0.03
C TYR A 149 -6.28 11.01 1.37
N HIS A 150 -5.49 10.88 2.43
CA HIS A 150 -5.74 11.52 3.73
C HIS A 150 -5.69 13.05 3.65
N LEU A 151 -4.89 13.59 2.71
CA LEU A 151 -4.54 15.00 2.62
C LEU A 151 -4.96 15.61 1.28
N SER A 152 -6.11 15.16 0.75
CA SER A 152 -6.57 15.51 -0.60
C SER A 152 -7.07 16.96 -0.73
N LEU A 153 -7.33 17.66 0.38
CA LEU A 153 -7.90 19.02 0.33
C LEU A 153 -6.86 20.14 0.45
N LEU A 154 -5.59 19.79 0.68
CA LEU A 154 -4.52 20.77 0.93
C LEU A 154 -4.24 21.68 -0.27
N GLY A 155 -4.31 21.17 -1.50
CA GLY A 155 -3.79 21.85 -2.69
C GLY A 155 -4.39 23.24 -2.90
N ARG A 156 -5.71 23.36 -2.77
CA ARG A 156 -6.43 24.64 -2.91
C ARG A 156 -5.94 25.70 -1.92
N ASP A 157 -5.75 25.31 -0.66
CA ASP A 157 -5.35 26.24 0.41
C ASP A 157 -3.88 26.65 0.24
N LEU A 158 -3.00 25.72 -0.17
CA LEU A 158 -1.60 26.02 -0.47
C LEU A 158 -1.48 26.99 -1.66
N ALA A 159 -2.18 26.72 -2.76
CA ALA A 159 -2.17 27.58 -3.95
C ALA A 159 -2.66 29.01 -3.63
N ALA A 160 -3.64 29.15 -2.73
CA ALA A 160 -4.17 30.45 -2.33
C ALA A 160 -3.26 31.21 -1.35
N LYS A 161 -2.70 30.52 -0.35
CA LYS A 161 -1.94 31.16 0.76
C LYS A 161 -0.45 31.32 0.44
N ARG A 162 0.13 30.42 -0.35
CA ARG A 162 1.57 30.34 -0.64
C ARG A 162 1.82 30.01 -2.13
N PRO A 163 1.48 30.93 -3.05
CA PRO A 163 1.69 30.72 -4.49
C PRO A 163 3.16 30.62 -4.91
N ASP A 164 4.11 30.91 -4.01
CA ASP A 164 5.55 30.69 -4.20
C ASP A 164 5.95 29.21 -4.09
N LEU A 165 5.17 28.38 -3.39
CA LEU A 165 5.48 26.97 -3.19
C LEU A 165 5.16 26.15 -4.44
N SER A 166 6.05 25.21 -4.79
CA SER A 166 5.72 24.19 -5.79
C SER A 166 5.21 22.94 -5.11
N ALA A 167 3.90 22.87 -4.93
CA ALA A 167 3.23 21.75 -4.27
C ALA A 167 2.75 20.69 -5.28
N VAL A 168 3.07 19.42 -5.04
CA VAL A 168 2.56 18.24 -5.76
C VAL A 168 1.90 17.26 -4.80
N HIS A 169 0.94 16.49 -5.31
CA HIS A 169 0.29 15.41 -4.57
C HIS A 169 0.63 14.05 -5.17
N PHE A 170 0.81 13.02 -4.35
CA PHE A 170 0.97 11.65 -4.82
C PHE A 170 -0.07 10.72 -4.19
N THR A 171 -0.94 10.13 -5.02
CA THR A 171 -1.97 9.17 -4.58
C THR A 171 -1.43 7.74 -4.63
N HIS A 172 -1.42 7.04 -3.48
CA HIS A 172 -0.89 5.68 -3.39
C HIS A 172 -1.92 4.58 -3.66
N THR A 173 -3.19 4.94 -3.62
CA THR A 173 -4.31 4.05 -3.93
C THR A 173 -4.63 4.08 -5.43
N PRO A 174 -5.50 3.21 -5.95
CA PRO A 174 -6.12 3.49 -7.26
C PRO A 174 -6.87 4.82 -7.22
N PHE A 175 -7.27 5.34 -8.37
CA PHE A 175 -8.30 6.38 -8.42
C PHE A 175 -9.60 5.78 -8.97
N CYS A 176 -10.75 6.22 -8.45
CA CYS A 176 -12.06 5.72 -8.87
C CYS A 176 -12.45 6.28 -10.25
N SER A 177 -13.34 5.59 -10.97
CA SER A 177 -13.91 6.13 -12.21
C SER A 177 -14.96 7.21 -11.90
N PRO A 178 -15.34 8.04 -12.90
CA PRO A 178 -16.41 9.03 -12.73
C PRO A 178 -17.71 8.40 -12.22
N ASP A 179 -18.12 7.25 -12.76
CA ASP A 179 -19.32 6.53 -12.33
C ASP A 179 -19.29 6.15 -10.84
N THR A 180 -18.13 5.76 -10.33
CA THR A 180 -17.96 5.43 -8.91
C THR A 180 -17.92 6.70 -8.06
N LEU A 181 -17.27 7.77 -8.53
CA LEU A 181 -17.21 9.06 -7.84
C LEU A 181 -18.61 9.64 -7.60
N ARG A 182 -19.55 9.45 -8.53
CA ARG A 182 -20.96 9.90 -8.39
C ARG A 182 -21.72 9.28 -7.21
N MET A 183 -21.14 8.28 -6.53
CA MET A 183 -21.68 7.83 -5.25
C MET A 183 -21.58 8.95 -4.19
N LEU A 184 -20.52 9.76 -4.19
CA LEU A 184 -20.36 10.87 -3.25
C LEU A 184 -21.43 11.96 -3.49
N PRO A 185 -21.85 12.70 -2.44
CA PRO A 185 -22.61 13.93 -2.63
C PRO A 185 -21.86 14.88 -3.57
N GLY A 186 -22.57 15.50 -4.51
CA GLY A 186 -21.94 16.30 -5.57
C GLY A 186 -21.08 17.46 -5.06
N ASP A 187 -21.47 18.08 -3.94
CA ASP A 187 -20.69 19.14 -3.29
C ASP A 187 -19.35 18.62 -2.72
N VAL A 188 -19.35 17.38 -2.21
CA VAL A 188 -18.16 16.73 -1.66
C VAL A 188 -17.24 16.22 -2.77
N ALA A 189 -17.81 15.65 -3.84
CA ALA A 189 -17.03 15.24 -5.00
C ALA A 189 -16.29 16.43 -5.63
N ALA A 190 -16.99 17.56 -5.82
CA ALA A 190 -16.39 18.78 -6.34
C ALA A 190 -15.30 19.34 -5.42
N GLU A 191 -15.51 19.33 -4.10
CA GLU A 191 -14.51 19.78 -3.14
C GLU A 191 -13.28 18.90 -3.10
N LEU A 192 -13.45 17.57 -3.12
CA LEU A 192 -12.35 16.61 -3.17
C LEU A 192 -11.47 16.84 -4.40
N LEU A 193 -12.10 16.94 -5.57
CA LEU A 193 -11.39 17.17 -6.83
C LEU A 193 -10.73 18.54 -6.86
N ALA A 194 -11.41 19.62 -6.41
CA ALA A 194 -10.82 20.96 -6.35
C ALA A 194 -9.65 21.04 -5.37
N GLY A 195 -9.67 20.24 -4.30
CA GLY A 195 -8.55 20.09 -3.37
C GLY A 195 -7.30 19.53 -4.05
N LEU A 196 -7.48 18.46 -4.84
CA LEU A 196 -6.40 17.80 -5.60
C LEU A 196 -5.95 18.64 -6.80
N ASP A 197 -6.88 19.27 -7.51
CA ASP A 197 -6.60 20.13 -8.66
C ASP A 197 -5.82 21.40 -8.28
N GLY A 198 -5.85 21.80 -7.00
CA GLY A 198 -5.04 22.90 -6.49
C GLY A 198 -3.53 22.63 -6.43
N PHE A 199 -3.08 21.38 -6.63
CA PHE A 199 -1.65 21.06 -6.75
C PHE A 199 -1.12 21.34 -8.16
N HIS A 200 0.19 21.59 -8.29
CA HIS A 200 0.85 21.77 -9.59
C HIS A 200 0.73 20.53 -10.47
N ALA A 201 0.80 19.35 -9.85
CA ALA A 201 0.57 18.06 -10.50
C ALA A 201 0.17 17.00 -9.47
N CYS A 202 -0.63 16.03 -9.93
CA CYS A 202 -1.01 14.84 -9.16
C CYS A 202 -0.36 13.57 -9.74
N GLY A 203 0.35 12.84 -8.88
CA GLY A 203 1.11 11.64 -9.20
C GLY A 203 0.36 10.36 -8.87
N PHE A 204 0.54 9.35 -9.72
CA PHE A 204 -0.08 8.03 -9.55
C PHE A 204 0.91 6.89 -9.89
N HIS A 205 0.62 5.70 -9.37
CA HIS A 205 1.44 4.51 -9.65
C HIS A 205 1.22 3.90 -11.05
N ALA A 206 0.12 4.23 -11.74
CA ALA A 206 -0.19 3.69 -13.07
C ALA A 206 -0.98 4.71 -13.91
N SER A 207 -0.76 4.70 -15.22
CA SER A 207 -1.41 5.60 -16.17
C SER A 207 -2.95 5.55 -16.12
N ARG A 208 -3.52 4.37 -15.86
CA ARG A 208 -4.98 4.21 -15.74
C ARG A 208 -5.57 4.90 -14.52
N TRP A 209 -4.80 5.04 -13.43
CA TRP A 209 -5.26 5.78 -12.24
C TRP A 209 -5.19 7.29 -12.48
N ALA A 210 -4.13 7.76 -13.14
CA ALA A 210 -4.03 9.16 -13.58
C ALA A 210 -5.16 9.54 -14.55
N ARG A 211 -5.46 8.67 -15.53
CA ARG A 211 -6.57 8.87 -16.45
C ARG A 211 -7.92 8.92 -15.72
N ALA A 212 -8.17 8.00 -14.79
CA ALA A 212 -9.42 7.99 -14.03
C ALA A 212 -9.62 9.29 -13.22
N PHE A 213 -8.54 9.85 -12.65
CA PHE A 213 -8.58 11.16 -12.01
C PHE A 213 -8.86 12.29 -13.03
N GLY A 214 -8.17 12.29 -14.17
CA GLY A 214 -8.41 13.25 -15.25
C GLY A 214 -9.86 13.24 -15.74
N ASP A 215 -10.43 12.06 -15.96
CA ASP A 215 -11.83 11.90 -16.37
C ASP A 215 -12.79 12.45 -15.30
N CYS A 216 -12.50 12.24 -14.02
CA CYS A 216 -13.29 12.78 -12.91
C CYS A 216 -13.27 14.31 -12.88
N CYS A 217 -12.08 14.92 -13.01
CA CYS A 217 -11.93 16.37 -13.07
C CYS A 217 -12.59 16.97 -14.32
N GLN A 218 -12.43 16.33 -15.49
CA GLN A 218 -13.07 16.80 -16.72
C GLN A 218 -14.59 16.80 -16.61
N GLU A 219 -15.19 15.80 -15.94
CA GLU A 219 -16.63 15.73 -15.74
C GLU A 219 -17.15 16.73 -14.69
N VAL A 220 -16.45 16.90 -13.57
CA VAL A 220 -16.94 17.68 -12.42
C VAL A 220 -16.44 19.14 -12.43
N LEU A 221 -15.18 19.37 -12.79
CA LEU A 221 -14.54 20.69 -12.82
C LEU A 221 -14.49 21.30 -14.23
N GLY A 222 -14.66 20.47 -15.28
CA GLY A 222 -14.75 20.93 -16.67
C GLY A 222 -13.41 21.02 -17.39
N HIS A 223 -12.30 20.57 -16.79
CA HIS A 223 -10.98 20.49 -17.41
C HIS A 223 -10.16 19.33 -16.87
N GLU A 224 -9.12 18.94 -17.63
CA GLU A 224 -8.13 17.96 -17.18
C GLU A 224 -7.06 18.61 -16.30
N PRO A 225 -6.65 17.96 -15.20
CA PRO A 225 -5.59 18.42 -14.32
C PRO A 225 -4.22 17.97 -14.85
N THR A 226 -3.14 18.61 -14.38
CA THR A 226 -1.78 18.11 -14.63
C THR A 226 -1.53 16.83 -13.83
N THR A 227 -1.08 15.77 -14.50
CA THR A 227 -0.79 14.49 -13.84
C THR A 227 0.56 13.93 -14.26
N PHE A 228 1.12 13.04 -13.44
CA PHE A 228 2.30 12.24 -13.78
C PHE A 228 2.18 10.81 -13.25
N VAL A 229 2.95 9.90 -13.84
CA VAL A 229 2.99 8.49 -13.42
C VAL A 229 4.39 8.17 -12.93
N SER A 230 4.50 7.70 -11.69
CA SER A 230 5.76 7.27 -11.10
C SER A 230 5.50 6.09 -10.17
N PRO A 231 5.67 4.83 -10.62
CA PRO A 231 5.47 3.67 -9.76
C PRO A 231 6.59 3.59 -8.71
N ALA A 232 6.20 3.37 -7.45
CA ALA A 232 7.16 3.11 -6.38
C ALA A 232 7.97 1.84 -6.65
N ALA A 233 9.16 1.80 -6.06
CA ALA A 233 10.14 0.74 -6.27
C ALA A 233 10.59 0.12 -4.95
N VAL A 234 11.26 -1.02 -5.07
CA VAL A 234 11.79 -1.77 -3.93
C VAL A 234 13.04 -1.06 -3.40
N ASP A 235 13.11 -0.89 -2.08
CA ASP A 235 14.37 -0.53 -1.42
C ASP A 235 15.26 -1.78 -1.32
N ALA A 236 16.15 -1.94 -2.29
CA ALA A 236 16.99 -3.12 -2.40
C ALA A 236 17.96 -3.26 -1.20
N GLU A 237 18.36 -2.15 -0.58
CA GLU A 237 19.30 -2.17 0.55
C GLU A 237 18.59 -2.63 1.83
N ASP A 238 17.44 -2.03 2.15
CA ASP A 238 16.62 -2.44 3.30
C ASP A 238 16.14 -3.89 3.18
N LEU A 239 15.71 -4.28 1.98
CA LEU A 239 15.30 -5.65 1.70
C LEU A 239 16.47 -6.62 1.87
N ALA A 240 17.66 -6.30 1.36
CA ALA A 240 18.84 -7.13 1.54
C ALA A 240 19.30 -7.18 3.02
N ALA A 241 19.14 -6.09 3.78
CA ALA A 241 19.41 -6.09 5.22
C ALA A 241 18.45 -7.02 5.97
N THR A 242 17.16 -7.01 5.60
CA THR A 242 16.15 -7.91 6.16
C THR A 242 16.46 -9.37 5.83
N VAL A 243 16.84 -9.68 4.58
CA VAL A 243 17.26 -11.02 4.14
C VAL A 243 18.41 -11.57 4.98
N ARG A 244 19.39 -10.72 5.35
CA ARG A 244 20.56 -11.10 6.17
C ARG A 244 20.26 -11.21 7.66
N SER A 245 19.09 -10.75 8.13
CA SER A 245 18.77 -10.76 9.55
C SER A 245 18.62 -12.19 10.10
N ASP A 246 19.07 -12.42 11.33
CA ASP A 246 18.92 -13.73 11.98
C ASP A 246 17.45 -14.16 12.10
N ARG A 247 16.53 -13.20 12.21
CA ARG A 247 15.09 -13.46 12.22
C ARG A 247 14.62 -14.06 10.90
N CYS A 248 15.02 -13.48 9.77
CA CYS A 248 14.69 -14.01 8.45
C CYS A 248 15.32 -15.39 8.22
N VAL A 249 16.60 -15.59 8.59
CA VAL A 249 17.30 -16.87 8.41
C VAL A 249 16.64 -17.99 9.24
N ARG A 250 16.26 -17.71 10.48
CA ARG A 250 15.52 -18.67 11.33
C ARG A 250 14.13 -18.97 10.77
N ALA A 251 13.41 -17.93 10.32
CA ALA A 251 12.08 -18.10 9.73
C ALA A 251 12.13 -18.95 8.45
N LEU A 252 13.14 -18.74 7.60
CA LEU A 252 13.34 -19.54 6.39
C LEU A 252 13.61 -21.01 6.72
N THR A 253 14.52 -21.28 7.66
CA THR A 253 14.83 -22.64 8.11
C THR A 253 13.58 -23.37 8.63
N GLU A 254 12.75 -22.69 9.43
CA GLU A 254 11.51 -23.27 9.94
C GLU A 254 10.48 -23.49 8.82
N LEU A 255 10.35 -22.55 7.89
CA LEU A 255 9.47 -22.69 6.73
C LEU A 255 9.89 -23.88 5.85
N ASP A 256 11.19 -24.05 5.59
CA ASP A 256 11.72 -25.19 4.84
C ASP A 256 11.39 -26.52 5.52
N ARG A 257 11.46 -26.58 6.85
CA ARG A 257 11.08 -27.77 7.63
C ARG A 257 9.58 -28.09 7.51
N GLN A 258 8.72 -27.08 7.51
CA GLN A 258 7.27 -27.24 7.39
C GLN A 258 6.84 -27.65 5.97
N VAL A 259 7.46 -27.05 4.96
CA VAL A 259 7.12 -27.30 3.54
C VAL A 259 7.73 -28.61 3.05
N GLY A 260 8.99 -28.89 3.41
CA GLY A 260 9.77 -30.01 2.89
C GLY A 260 10.02 -29.91 1.39
N ASP A 261 9.97 -31.05 0.69
CA ASP A 261 10.20 -31.16 -0.75
C ASP A 261 9.01 -30.73 -1.62
N ARG A 262 7.98 -30.12 -1.00
CA ARG A 262 6.79 -29.66 -1.69
C ARG A 262 7.01 -28.31 -2.37
N ALA A 263 6.24 -28.07 -3.41
CA ALA A 263 6.12 -26.74 -4.00
C ALA A 263 5.42 -25.79 -3.03
N LEU A 264 5.78 -24.51 -3.05
CA LEU A 264 5.19 -23.49 -2.20
C LEU A 264 4.53 -22.38 -3.03
N ILE A 265 3.22 -22.23 -2.91
CA ILE A 265 2.49 -21.02 -3.32
C ILE A 265 2.51 -20.05 -2.15
N VAL A 266 2.88 -18.79 -2.37
CA VAL A 266 2.93 -17.77 -1.31
C VAL A 266 2.03 -16.60 -1.64
N ARG A 267 1.41 -16.05 -0.58
CA ARG A 267 0.92 -14.67 -0.54
C ARG A 267 1.43 -14.00 0.73
N VAL A 268 1.66 -12.69 0.66
CA VAL A 268 2.10 -11.83 1.77
C VAL A 268 1.27 -10.56 1.71
N ASP A 269 0.23 -10.48 2.52
CA ASP A 269 -0.77 -9.43 2.39
C ASP A 269 -1.33 -9.06 3.76
N ARG A 270 -1.99 -7.91 3.87
CA ARG A 270 -2.95 -7.73 4.96
C ARG A 270 -4.24 -8.49 4.67
N ILE A 271 -4.98 -8.87 5.70
CA ILE A 271 -6.38 -9.32 5.59
C ILE A 271 -7.24 -8.11 5.25
N GLU A 272 -7.13 -7.69 3.99
CA GLU A 272 -7.67 -6.47 3.40
C GLU A 272 -8.64 -6.86 2.28
N LEU A 273 -9.78 -6.17 2.21
CA LEU A 273 -10.86 -6.49 1.27
C LEU A 273 -10.36 -6.47 -0.19
N SER A 274 -9.51 -5.51 -0.53
CA SER A 274 -8.98 -5.37 -1.89
C SER A 274 -8.00 -6.48 -2.30
N LYS A 275 -7.44 -7.23 -1.34
CA LYS A 275 -6.38 -8.24 -1.58
C LYS A 275 -6.93 -9.60 -2.02
N ASN A 276 -8.25 -9.80 -2.04
CA ASN A 276 -8.89 -10.95 -2.69
C ASN A 276 -8.45 -12.33 -2.14
N LEU A 277 -8.28 -12.41 -0.81
CA LEU A 277 -7.87 -13.61 -0.07
C LEU A 277 -8.80 -14.79 -0.35
N LEU A 278 -10.12 -14.59 -0.24
CA LEU A 278 -11.10 -15.65 -0.41
C LEU A 278 -10.97 -16.35 -1.77
N ARG A 279 -10.94 -15.58 -2.88
CA ARG A 279 -10.82 -16.16 -4.22
C ARG A 279 -9.47 -16.83 -4.45
N GLY A 280 -8.39 -16.33 -3.84
CA GLY A 280 -7.09 -17.00 -3.89
C GLY A 280 -7.12 -18.39 -3.24
N PHE A 281 -7.77 -18.53 -2.08
CA PHE A 281 -7.92 -19.82 -1.41
C PHE A 281 -8.91 -20.75 -2.13
N LEU A 282 -9.99 -20.21 -2.70
CA LEU A 282 -10.91 -20.99 -3.52
C LEU A 282 -10.24 -21.49 -4.81
N ALA A 283 -9.36 -20.71 -5.42
CA ALA A 283 -8.58 -21.14 -6.58
C ALA A 283 -7.59 -22.25 -6.22
N PHE A 284 -6.99 -22.19 -5.02
CA PHE A 284 -6.15 -23.27 -4.53
C PHE A 284 -6.95 -24.56 -4.26
N GLU A 285 -8.14 -24.45 -3.69
CA GLU A 285 -9.02 -25.60 -3.53
C GLU A 285 -9.46 -26.19 -4.88
N ASP A 286 -9.79 -25.34 -5.85
CA ASP A 286 -10.14 -25.75 -7.21
C ASP A 286 -8.98 -26.49 -7.91
N LEU A 287 -7.74 -26.01 -7.73
CA LEU A 287 -6.51 -26.70 -8.14
C LEU A 287 -6.43 -28.10 -7.53
N LEU A 288 -6.63 -28.25 -6.21
CA LEU A 288 -6.56 -29.56 -5.56
C LEU A 288 -7.65 -30.54 -6.03
N ARG A 289 -8.81 -30.02 -6.42
CA ARG A 289 -9.92 -30.82 -6.95
C ARG A 289 -9.63 -31.33 -8.36
N HIS A 290 -9.20 -30.44 -9.26
CA HIS A 290 -9.06 -30.74 -10.69
C HIS A 290 -7.67 -31.24 -11.09
N HIS A 291 -6.65 -30.97 -10.27
CA HIS A 291 -5.27 -31.42 -10.45
C HIS A 291 -4.79 -32.24 -9.25
N PRO A 292 -5.31 -33.48 -9.08
CA PRO A 292 -4.99 -34.34 -7.94
C PRO A 292 -3.49 -34.66 -7.82
N GLU A 293 -2.71 -34.52 -8.88
CA GLU A 293 -1.25 -34.65 -8.90
C GLU A 293 -0.51 -33.65 -8.00
N TRP A 294 -1.18 -32.59 -7.54
CA TRP A 294 -0.63 -31.61 -6.60
C TRP A 294 -0.94 -31.91 -5.14
N ARG A 295 -1.90 -32.80 -4.84
CA ARG A 295 -2.22 -33.20 -3.46
C ARG A 295 -0.97 -33.75 -2.78
N GLU A 296 -0.73 -33.31 -1.55
CA GLU A 296 0.48 -33.65 -0.77
C GLU A 296 1.82 -33.24 -1.42
N ARG A 297 1.80 -32.50 -2.54
CA ARG A 297 2.99 -32.03 -3.28
C ARG A 297 3.09 -30.52 -3.36
N VAL A 298 2.05 -29.79 -2.96
CA VAL A 298 2.04 -28.33 -2.86
C VAL A 298 1.52 -27.88 -1.50
N VAL A 299 2.03 -26.76 -1.02
CA VAL A 299 1.56 -26.05 0.17
C VAL A 299 1.26 -24.60 -0.22
N PHE A 300 0.19 -24.04 0.33
CA PHE A 300 -0.13 -22.62 0.22
C PHE A 300 0.29 -21.91 1.53
N GLY A 301 1.33 -21.10 1.48
CA GLY A 301 1.76 -20.22 2.58
C GLY A 301 0.99 -18.90 2.58
N ALA A 302 0.11 -18.72 3.55
CA ALA A 302 -0.64 -17.49 3.78
C ALA A 302 -0.05 -16.69 4.93
N PHE A 303 0.84 -15.74 4.61
CA PHE A 303 1.43 -14.82 5.56
C PHE A 303 0.59 -13.54 5.57
N VAL A 304 -0.46 -13.53 6.39
CA VAL A 304 -1.51 -12.51 6.34
C VAL A 304 -1.90 -11.97 7.71
N TYR A 305 -1.64 -10.68 7.96
CA TYR A 305 -1.92 -10.05 9.26
C TYR A 305 -3.17 -9.13 9.23
N PRO A 306 -3.84 -8.90 10.37
CA PRO A 306 -5.07 -8.10 10.43
C PRO A 306 -4.93 -6.69 9.84
N SER A 307 -5.97 -6.22 9.14
CA SER A 307 -6.09 -4.83 8.67
C SER A 307 -7.26 -4.15 9.38
N ARG A 308 -7.08 -2.89 9.79
CA ARG A 308 -8.15 -1.97 10.21
C ARG A 308 -9.19 -2.60 11.14
N GLU A 309 -8.72 -3.11 12.27
CA GLU A 309 -9.56 -3.84 13.23
C GLU A 309 -10.72 -3.03 13.82
N GLY A 310 -10.73 -1.70 13.65
CA GLY A 310 -11.84 -0.83 14.03
C GLY A 310 -13.05 -0.85 13.07
N LEU A 311 -12.92 -1.44 11.87
CA LEU A 311 -13.98 -1.47 10.85
C LEU A 311 -14.68 -2.83 10.80
N ILE A 312 -16.02 -2.83 10.86
CA ILE A 312 -16.83 -4.05 10.94
C ILE A 312 -16.71 -4.91 9.68
N GLU A 313 -16.59 -4.28 8.50
CA GLU A 313 -16.41 -4.97 7.22
C GLU A 313 -15.10 -5.80 7.19
N TYR A 314 -14.05 -5.33 7.88
CA TYR A 314 -12.76 -6.03 7.98
C TYR A 314 -12.80 -7.18 8.97
N GLN A 315 -13.48 -6.98 10.11
CA GLN A 315 -13.69 -8.06 11.07
C GLN A 315 -14.48 -9.21 10.45
N ALA A 316 -15.54 -8.90 9.70
CA ALA A 316 -16.35 -9.88 8.99
C ALA A 316 -15.52 -10.64 7.94
N TYR A 317 -14.78 -9.91 7.10
CA TYR A 317 -13.94 -10.52 6.08
C TYR A 317 -12.84 -11.41 6.68
N ARG A 318 -12.23 -11.01 7.79
CA ARG A 318 -11.27 -11.87 8.51
C ARG A 318 -11.91 -13.18 8.95
N LEU A 319 -13.09 -13.14 9.55
CA LEU A 319 -13.79 -14.35 9.99
C LEU A 319 -14.14 -15.27 8.80
N GLU A 320 -14.55 -14.69 7.67
CA GLU A 320 -14.80 -15.45 6.43
C GLU A 320 -13.53 -16.12 5.91
N VAL A 321 -12.41 -15.40 5.89
CA VAL A 321 -11.11 -15.92 5.44
C VAL A 321 -10.60 -17.03 6.37
N GLU A 322 -10.58 -16.81 7.67
CA GLU A 322 -10.15 -17.80 8.65
C GLU A 322 -11.02 -19.06 8.59
N GLY A 323 -12.34 -18.91 8.51
CA GLY A 323 -13.28 -20.01 8.37
C GLY A 323 -13.07 -20.81 7.06
N LEU A 324 -12.79 -20.12 5.95
CA LEU A 324 -12.50 -20.77 4.68
C LEU A 324 -11.21 -21.60 4.75
N VAL A 325 -10.14 -21.05 5.32
CA VAL A 325 -8.86 -21.76 5.47
C VAL A 325 -9.02 -22.98 6.37
N GLN A 326 -9.73 -22.85 7.49
CA GLN A 326 -10.03 -23.97 8.39
C GLN A 326 -10.80 -25.07 7.67
N ARG A 327 -11.82 -24.71 6.87
CA ARG A 327 -12.61 -25.67 6.08
C ARG A 327 -11.74 -26.42 5.08
N ILE A 328 -10.93 -25.71 4.29
CA ILE A 328 -10.06 -26.33 3.28
C ILE A 328 -9.04 -27.26 3.95
N ASN A 329 -8.39 -26.82 5.04
CA ASN A 329 -7.46 -27.67 5.76
C ASN A 329 -8.17 -28.90 6.37
N ALA A 330 -9.38 -28.77 6.90
CA ALA A 330 -10.14 -29.91 7.41
C ALA A 330 -10.51 -30.93 6.32
N GLU A 331 -10.80 -30.47 5.10
CA GLU A 331 -11.15 -31.33 3.96
C GLU A 331 -9.94 -32.08 3.40
N TRP A 332 -8.77 -31.42 3.31
CA TRP A 332 -7.64 -31.91 2.52
C TRP A 332 -6.43 -32.37 3.34
N SER A 333 -6.32 -32.05 4.63
CA SER A 333 -5.14 -32.42 5.43
C SER A 333 -4.99 -33.93 5.59
N THR A 334 -3.74 -34.39 5.59
CA THR A 334 -3.35 -35.75 5.99
C THR A 334 -2.39 -35.66 7.18
N PRO A 335 -2.07 -36.76 7.88
CA PRO A 335 -1.13 -36.72 9.00
C PRO A 335 0.26 -36.10 8.67
N GLY A 336 0.65 -36.08 7.40
CA GLY A 336 1.94 -35.54 6.95
C GLY A 336 1.84 -34.30 6.06
N TRP A 337 0.64 -33.75 5.85
CA TRP A 337 0.42 -32.63 4.94
C TRP A 337 -0.69 -31.70 5.44
N THR A 338 -0.34 -30.42 5.60
CA THR A 338 -1.29 -29.32 5.81
C THR A 338 -1.32 -28.47 4.54
N PRO A 339 -2.43 -28.43 3.80
CA PRO A 339 -2.53 -27.74 2.51
C PRO A 339 -2.25 -26.24 2.60
N ILE A 340 -2.79 -25.56 3.61
CA ILE A 340 -2.61 -24.12 3.82
C ILE A 340 -1.88 -23.89 5.15
N LEU A 341 -0.68 -23.33 5.10
CA LEU A 341 0.04 -22.82 6.26
C LEU A 341 -0.42 -21.38 6.51
N TRP A 342 -1.11 -21.18 7.64
CA TRP A 342 -1.64 -19.89 8.04
C TRP A 342 -0.73 -19.20 9.04
N ASP A 343 -0.35 -17.97 8.75
CA ASP A 343 0.45 -17.12 9.62
C ASP A 343 -0.15 -15.72 9.69
N ALA A 344 -0.65 -15.34 10.88
CA ALA A 344 -1.25 -14.03 11.11
C ALA A 344 -0.36 -13.06 11.91
N SER A 345 0.94 -13.36 12.02
CA SER A 345 1.89 -12.47 12.68
C SER A 345 2.28 -11.30 11.79
N ASP A 346 2.33 -10.10 12.36
CA ASP A 346 2.95 -8.93 11.73
C ASP A 346 4.47 -9.00 11.92
N ASP A 347 5.12 -9.91 11.18
CA ASP A 347 6.56 -10.15 11.20
C ASP A 347 7.13 -10.04 9.78
N TYR A 348 7.70 -8.86 9.48
CA TYR A 348 8.28 -8.57 8.16
C TYR A 348 9.45 -9.50 7.79
N PRO A 349 10.47 -9.75 8.65
CA PRO A 349 11.50 -10.76 8.38
C PRO A 349 10.94 -12.16 8.04
N ARG A 350 9.84 -12.57 8.66
CA ARG A 350 9.17 -13.84 8.37
C ARG A 350 8.47 -13.84 7.02
N SER A 351 7.84 -12.72 6.66
CA SER A 351 7.27 -12.50 5.32
C SER A 351 8.35 -12.54 4.23
N VAL A 352 9.49 -11.89 4.45
CA VAL A 352 10.64 -11.94 3.52
C VAL A 352 11.20 -13.35 3.39
N ALA A 353 11.23 -14.15 4.47
CA ALA A 353 11.61 -15.55 4.39
C ALA A 353 10.69 -16.36 3.45
N ALA A 354 9.37 -16.12 3.50
CA ALA A 354 8.44 -16.73 2.56
C ALA A 354 8.68 -16.29 1.11
N LEU A 355 8.97 -15.00 0.91
CA LEU A 355 9.30 -14.41 -0.39
C LEU A 355 10.60 -14.99 -0.98
N ARG A 356 11.57 -15.40 -0.16
CA ARG A 356 12.77 -16.11 -0.64
C ARG A 356 12.47 -17.53 -1.14
N ARG A 357 11.45 -18.19 -0.58
CA ARG A 357 11.23 -19.64 -0.71
C ARG A 357 10.16 -20.05 -1.74
N PHE A 358 9.30 -19.15 -2.20
CA PHE A 358 8.16 -19.54 -3.03
C PHE A 358 8.56 -20.16 -4.38
N ASP A 359 7.74 -21.10 -4.85
CA ASP A 359 7.73 -21.59 -6.22
C ASP A 359 6.71 -20.81 -7.07
N VAL A 360 5.62 -20.33 -6.46
CA VAL A 360 4.65 -19.40 -7.09
C VAL A 360 4.29 -18.30 -6.11
N LEU A 361 4.33 -17.04 -6.55
CA LEU A 361 3.84 -15.88 -5.79
C LEU A 361 2.51 -15.44 -6.38
N LEU A 362 1.44 -15.52 -5.59
CA LEU A 362 0.10 -15.12 -5.99
C LEU A 362 -0.21 -13.70 -5.50
N VAL A 363 -0.30 -12.75 -6.43
CA VAL A 363 -0.67 -11.36 -6.16
C VAL A 363 -1.96 -11.05 -6.92
N ASN A 364 -3.11 -11.35 -6.31
CA ASN A 364 -4.41 -11.37 -7.01
C ASN A 364 -5.43 -10.28 -6.58
N PRO A 365 -5.05 -9.03 -6.24
CA PRO A 365 -6.02 -8.05 -5.73
C PRO A 365 -7.12 -7.74 -6.75
N VAL A 366 -8.31 -7.38 -6.25
CA VAL A 366 -9.43 -6.91 -7.09
C VAL A 366 -9.19 -5.51 -7.64
N ARG A 367 -8.42 -4.68 -6.91
CA ARG A 367 -7.92 -3.37 -7.34
C ARG A 367 -6.83 -2.94 -6.37
N ASP A 368 -5.71 -2.45 -6.87
CA ASP A 368 -4.60 -2.01 -6.01
C ASP A 368 -3.81 -0.88 -6.65
N GLY A 369 -3.43 0.12 -5.85
CA GLY A 369 -2.69 1.29 -6.33
C GLY A 369 -1.33 0.87 -6.87
N LEU A 370 -0.59 0.13 -6.05
CA LEU A 370 0.63 -0.62 -6.40
C LEU A 370 0.86 -1.69 -5.34
N ASN A 371 1.12 -2.94 -5.74
CA ASN A 371 1.48 -3.99 -4.80
C ASN A 371 2.99 -4.25 -4.82
N LEU A 372 3.73 -3.71 -3.84
CA LEU A 372 5.18 -3.88 -3.74
C LEU A 372 5.60 -5.34 -3.52
N VAL A 373 4.75 -6.19 -2.96
CA VAL A 373 5.06 -7.62 -2.74
C VAL A 373 5.39 -8.34 -4.03
N ALA A 374 4.75 -7.96 -5.15
CA ALA A 374 5.08 -8.52 -6.47
C ALA A 374 6.54 -8.21 -6.86
N LYS A 375 7.05 -7.02 -6.51
CA LYS A 375 8.42 -6.60 -6.80
C LYS A 375 9.40 -7.17 -5.78
N GLU A 376 9.12 -7.02 -4.50
CA GLU A 376 9.97 -7.51 -3.39
C GLU A 376 10.17 -9.02 -3.50
N GLY A 377 9.08 -9.78 -3.72
CA GLY A 377 9.13 -11.22 -3.85
C GLY A 377 10.07 -11.67 -4.96
N MET A 378 9.96 -11.04 -6.14
CA MET A 378 10.80 -11.38 -7.28
C MET A 378 12.25 -10.96 -7.09
N ALA A 379 12.50 -9.87 -6.34
CA ALA A 379 13.84 -9.40 -6.00
C ALA A 379 14.60 -10.37 -5.09
N VAL A 380 13.93 -11.02 -4.13
CA VAL A 380 14.58 -11.91 -3.14
C VAL A 380 14.42 -13.40 -3.38
N ASN A 381 13.62 -13.81 -4.37
CA ASN A 381 13.35 -15.22 -4.59
C ASN A 381 14.61 -16.03 -4.97
N GLU A 382 14.82 -17.17 -4.30
CA GLU A 382 15.98 -18.06 -4.49
C GLU A 382 15.65 -19.35 -5.24
N ARG A 383 14.39 -19.51 -5.67
CA ARG A 383 13.84 -20.75 -6.25
C ARG A 383 13.46 -20.64 -7.72
N SER A 384 13.72 -19.50 -8.35
CA SER A 384 13.18 -19.15 -9.67
C SER A 384 11.65 -19.23 -9.67
N GLY A 385 11.02 -18.69 -8.64
CA GLY A 385 9.57 -18.69 -8.49
C GLY A 385 8.87 -17.90 -9.59
N VAL A 386 7.62 -18.27 -9.85
CA VAL A 386 6.77 -17.70 -10.89
C VAL A 386 5.82 -16.68 -10.28
N LEU A 387 5.63 -15.54 -10.95
CA LEU A 387 4.71 -14.48 -10.53
C LEU A 387 3.36 -14.66 -11.22
N ALA A 388 2.31 -14.94 -10.46
CA ALA A 388 0.92 -14.88 -10.89
C ALA A 388 0.31 -13.56 -10.41
N LEU A 389 -0.07 -12.68 -11.33
CA LEU A 389 -0.37 -11.27 -11.05
C LEU A 389 -1.73 -10.84 -11.61
N SER A 390 -2.53 -10.18 -10.77
CA SER A 390 -3.81 -9.60 -11.19
C SER A 390 -3.59 -8.43 -12.13
N GLN A 391 -4.40 -8.40 -13.19
CA GLN A 391 -4.49 -7.27 -14.12
C GLN A 391 -4.92 -5.97 -13.43
N GLU A 392 -5.58 -6.08 -12.26
CA GLU A 392 -6.09 -4.94 -11.49
C GLU A 392 -5.07 -4.36 -10.50
N ALA A 393 -3.89 -4.97 -10.35
CA ALA A 393 -2.80 -4.42 -9.55
C ALA A 393 -2.07 -3.32 -10.32
N GLY A 394 -1.76 -2.15 -9.72
CA GLY A 394 -1.05 -1.05 -10.42
C GLY A 394 0.21 -1.50 -11.14
N VAL A 395 0.98 -2.36 -10.46
CA VAL A 395 2.23 -2.97 -10.93
C VAL A 395 2.07 -3.83 -12.20
N TRP A 396 0.84 -4.18 -12.58
CA TRP A 396 0.53 -4.81 -13.86
C TRP A 396 1.03 -3.98 -15.06
N GLU A 397 1.01 -2.65 -14.97
CA GLU A 397 1.48 -1.78 -16.04
C GLU A 397 2.98 -1.97 -16.32
N GLU A 398 3.77 -2.34 -15.31
CA GLU A 398 5.20 -2.64 -15.46
C GLU A 398 5.46 -4.13 -15.75
N LEU A 399 4.73 -5.03 -15.09
CA LEU A 399 5.05 -6.48 -15.07
C LEU A 399 4.14 -7.35 -15.94
N GLY A 400 3.08 -6.79 -16.54
CA GLY A 400 2.04 -7.57 -17.23
C GLY A 400 2.55 -8.40 -18.42
N ASP A 401 3.59 -7.93 -19.11
CA ASP A 401 4.19 -8.63 -20.25
C ASP A 401 5.04 -9.86 -19.85
N VAL A 402 5.47 -9.91 -18.58
CA VAL A 402 6.38 -10.93 -18.05
C VAL A 402 5.77 -11.76 -16.91
N ALA A 403 4.60 -11.38 -16.41
CA ALA A 403 3.87 -12.11 -15.36
C ALA A 403 2.83 -13.08 -15.96
N LEU A 404 2.40 -14.08 -15.20
CA LEU A 404 1.22 -14.87 -15.55
C LEU A 404 -0.03 -14.11 -15.12
N ALA A 405 -0.83 -13.70 -16.11
CA ALA A 405 -2.05 -12.93 -15.89
C ALA A 405 -3.08 -13.72 -15.09
N VAL A 406 -3.65 -13.11 -14.04
CA VAL A 406 -4.88 -13.60 -13.42
C VAL A 406 -5.98 -12.54 -13.54
N ASN A 407 -7.19 -12.98 -13.90
CA ASN A 407 -8.38 -12.18 -13.69
C ASN A 407 -8.82 -12.39 -12.23
N PRO A 408 -8.89 -11.35 -11.39
CA PRO A 408 -9.13 -11.51 -9.96
C PRO A 408 -10.50 -12.11 -9.63
N PHE A 409 -11.46 -12.13 -10.55
CA PHE A 409 -12.79 -12.70 -10.36
C PHE A 409 -12.90 -14.15 -10.86
N ASP A 410 -12.01 -14.57 -11.75
CA ASP A 410 -12.00 -15.90 -12.36
C ASP A 410 -11.24 -16.89 -11.47
N VAL A 411 -11.97 -17.56 -10.58
CA VAL A 411 -11.41 -18.53 -9.63
C VAL A 411 -10.78 -19.72 -10.36
N SER A 412 -11.47 -20.28 -11.35
CA SER A 412 -10.97 -21.41 -12.12
C SER A 412 -9.79 -21.01 -13.02
N GLY A 413 -9.87 -19.84 -13.68
CA GLY A 413 -8.72 -19.32 -14.43
C GLY A 413 -7.51 -19.06 -13.53
N THR A 414 -7.72 -18.61 -12.29
CA THR A 414 -6.63 -18.51 -11.30
C THR A 414 -6.05 -19.89 -10.95
N ALA A 415 -6.90 -20.91 -10.79
CA ALA A 415 -6.45 -22.28 -10.54
C ALA A 415 -5.62 -22.86 -11.71
N ASP A 416 -6.04 -22.61 -12.96
CA ASP A 416 -5.32 -23.00 -14.16
C ASP A 416 -3.96 -22.30 -14.27
N VAL A 417 -3.87 -21.03 -13.88
CA VAL A 417 -2.62 -20.29 -13.80
C VAL A 417 -1.70 -20.86 -12.73
N LEU A 418 -2.23 -21.21 -11.55
CA LEU A 418 -1.45 -21.88 -10.50
C LEU A 418 -0.93 -23.24 -10.99
N HIS A 419 -1.76 -24.04 -11.66
CA HIS A 419 -1.34 -25.31 -12.28
C HIS A 419 -0.22 -25.09 -13.29
N THR A 420 -0.39 -24.11 -14.19
CA THR A 420 0.60 -23.75 -15.21
C THR A 420 1.92 -23.36 -14.56
N ALA A 421 1.90 -22.45 -13.59
CA ALA A 421 3.07 -21.97 -12.87
C ALA A 421 3.84 -23.11 -12.18
N LEU A 422 3.12 -24.00 -11.50
CA LEU A 422 3.71 -25.17 -10.83
C LEU A 422 4.28 -26.19 -11.82
N SER A 423 3.72 -26.27 -13.02
CA SER A 423 4.13 -27.22 -14.08
C SER A 423 5.27 -26.71 -14.96
N MET A 424 5.67 -25.43 -14.83
CA MET A 424 6.78 -24.86 -15.60
C MET A 424 8.10 -25.60 -15.31
N GLY A 425 8.80 -25.97 -16.37
CA GLY A 425 10.14 -26.56 -16.26
C GLY A 425 11.16 -25.57 -15.68
N VAL A 426 12.25 -26.08 -15.13
CA VAL A 426 13.29 -25.27 -14.47
C VAL A 426 13.81 -24.13 -15.36
N GLY A 427 14.05 -24.40 -16.65
CA GLY A 427 14.50 -23.37 -17.60
C GLY A 427 13.48 -22.25 -17.80
N GLN A 428 12.20 -22.60 -18.01
CA GLN A 428 11.13 -21.61 -18.19
C GLN A 428 10.97 -20.73 -16.94
N ARG A 429 11.07 -21.33 -15.75
CA ARG A 429 11.02 -20.62 -14.46
C ARG A 429 12.21 -19.67 -14.28
N GLN A 430 13.42 -20.10 -14.67
CA GLN A 430 14.61 -19.24 -14.63
C GLN A 430 14.48 -18.04 -15.58
N ASP A 431 13.97 -18.26 -16.78
CA ASP A 431 13.77 -17.20 -17.77
C ASP A 431 12.67 -16.22 -17.33
N HIS A 432 11.55 -16.73 -16.81
CA HIS A 432 10.50 -15.94 -16.16
C HIS A 432 11.08 -15.06 -15.04
N GLY A 433 11.76 -15.68 -14.08
CA GLY A 433 12.31 -14.96 -12.93
C GLY A 433 13.35 -13.91 -13.32
N ARG A 434 14.15 -14.17 -14.37
CA ARG A 434 15.12 -13.21 -14.91
C ARG A 434 14.42 -12.00 -15.52
N ALA A 435 13.42 -12.23 -16.39
CA ALA A 435 12.67 -11.17 -17.06
C ALA A 435 11.96 -10.26 -16.04
N VAL A 436 11.31 -10.83 -15.03
CA VAL A 436 10.63 -10.03 -14.00
C VAL A 436 11.63 -9.24 -13.15
N ARG A 437 12.77 -9.85 -12.76
CA ARG A 437 13.81 -9.14 -11.99
C ARG A 437 14.45 -8.00 -12.74
N GLU A 438 14.63 -8.13 -14.06
CA GLU A 438 15.15 -7.06 -14.91
C GLU A 438 14.25 -5.82 -14.85
N VAL A 439 12.93 -6.01 -14.95
CA VAL A 439 11.97 -4.90 -14.82
C VAL A 439 11.96 -4.33 -13.41
N VAL A 440 11.93 -5.19 -12.38
CA VAL A 440 11.93 -4.76 -10.96
C VAL A 440 13.17 -3.94 -10.60
N GLY A 441 14.35 -4.32 -11.12
CA GLY A 441 15.61 -3.65 -10.84
C GLY A 441 15.83 -2.33 -11.59
N ALA A 442 14.93 -1.95 -12.50
CA ALA A 442 15.09 -0.75 -13.33
C ALA A 442 14.74 0.57 -12.61
N ARG A 443 14.06 0.51 -11.45
CA ARG A 443 13.65 1.68 -10.66
C ARG A 443 14.12 1.57 -9.21
N SER A 444 14.32 2.71 -8.56
CA SER A 444 14.64 2.81 -7.14
C SER A 444 13.72 3.81 -6.43
N PRO A 445 13.58 3.75 -5.09
CA PRO A 445 12.83 4.75 -4.33
C PRO A 445 13.33 6.18 -4.58
N ALA A 446 14.63 6.37 -4.77
CA ALA A 446 15.21 7.67 -5.10
C ALA A 446 14.74 8.19 -6.47
N MET A 447 14.62 7.34 -7.49
CA MET A 447 14.06 7.73 -8.78
C MET A 447 12.56 8.07 -8.67
N TRP A 448 11.82 7.27 -7.91
CA TRP A 448 10.40 7.53 -7.63
C TRP A 448 10.18 8.89 -6.93
N PHE A 449 11.05 9.27 -6.00
CA PHE A 449 10.98 10.58 -5.37
C PHE A 449 11.45 11.71 -6.29
N ALA A 450 12.52 11.49 -7.07
CA ALA A 450 13.02 12.46 -8.03
C ALA A 450 11.98 12.83 -9.11
N ASP A 451 11.17 11.87 -9.57
CA ASP A 451 10.07 12.14 -10.52
C ASP A 451 9.03 13.11 -9.93
N GLN A 452 8.76 13.02 -8.61
CA GLN A 452 7.82 13.91 -7.92
C GLN A 452 8.39 15.32 -7.79
N LEU A 453 9.69 15.45 -7.48
CA LEU A 453 10.38 16.73 -7.44
C LEU A 453 10.39 17.38 -8.85
N ALA A 454 10.70 16.61 -9.89
CA ALA A 454 10.65 17.07 -11.27
C ALA A 454 9.25 17.56 -11.68
N ALA A 455 8.18 16.86 -11.25
CA ALA A 455 6.80 17.28 -11.48
C ALA A 455 6.44 18.60 -10.76
N ALA A 456 7.14 18.93 -9.68
CA ALA A 456 7.04 20.23 -9.01
C ALA A 456 7.86 21.34 -9.71
N GLY A 457 8.53 21.05 -10.83
CA GLY A 457 9.38 22.00 -11.55
C GLY A 457 10.71 22.29 -10.85
N SER A 458 11.25 21.31 -10.11
CA SER A 458 12.56 21.42 -9.43
C SER A 458 13.76 21.11 -10.33
#